data_AF-A0A0C9TAN7-F1
#
_entry.id   AF-A0A0C9TAN7-F1
#
_cell.length_a   1.000
_cell.length_b   1.000
_cell.length_c   1.000
_cell.angle_alpha   90.00
_cell.angle_beta   90.00
_cell.angle_gamma   90.00
#
_symmetry.space_group_name_H-M   'P 1'
#
loop_
_entity.id
_entity.type
_entity.pdbx_description
1 polymer ?
#
loop_
_entity_poly.entity_id
_entity_poly.type
_entity_poly.pdbx_seq_one_letter_code
_entity_poly.pdbx_strand_id
1 'polypeptide(L)'
;HRDHNSRVQWYDLLVSIGSYVHAWFEVPTLGTACYYPPGSVVTVSGLLVRHGVAPTEGNRLCVASYMRDNVHQAVGVHRSDWVCYHALPALWAGNQ
;
A
#
# COMPACT_ATOMS: atom_id res chain seq x y z
N HIS A 1 -0.10 -7.59 -7.01
CA HIS A 1 1.06 -6.99 -7.69
C HIS A 1 1.92 -6.25 -6.66
N ARG A 2 2.97 -5.56 -7.09
CA ARG A 2 3.67 -4.50 -6.33
C ARG A 2 3.53 -3.20 -7.09
N ASP A 3 3.47 -2.11 -6.37
CA ASP A 3 3.48 -0.76 -6.92
C ASP A 3 4.91 -0.27 -7.02
N HIS A 4 5.58 -0.65 -8.10
CA HIS A 4 7.01 -0.38 -8.31
C HIS A 4 7.37 1.12 -8.37
N ASN A 5 6.39 1.99 -8.51
CA ASN A 5 6.58 3.44 -8.54
C ASN A 5 6.19 4.13 -7.22
N SER A 6 5.73 3.38 -6.21
CA SER A 6 5.45 3.91 -4.87
C SER A 6 6.75 4.21 -4.13
N ARG A 7 6.70 5.15 -3.19
CA ARG A 7 7.84 5.47 -2.31
C ARG A 7 7.92 4.54 -1.12
N VAL A 8 9.15 4.18 -0.72
CA VAL A 8 9.39 3.39 0.49
C VAL A 8 8.97 4.11 1.78
N GLN A 9 9.04 5.44 1.81
CA GLN A 9 8.67 6.26 2.96
C GLN A 9 7.16 6.45 3.10
N TRP A 10 6.36 5.97 2.15
CA TRP A 10 4.93 6.24 2.14
C TRP A 10 4.12 4.96 2.02
N TYR A 11 2.94 4.97 2.64
CA TYR A 11 1.94 3.97 2.41
C TYR A 11 1.00 4.41 1.30
N ASP A 12 0.50 3.43 0.57
CA ASP A 12 -0.62 3.55 -0.33
C ASP A 12 -1.89 3.35 0.50
N LEU A 13 -2.77 4.35 0.51
CA LEU A 13 -4.04 4.32 1.20
C LEU A 13 -5.12 3.88 0.22
N LEU A 14 -5.76 2.76 0.50
CA LEU A 14 -6.77 2.15 -0.34
C LEU A 14 -8.10 2.18 0.40
N VAL A 15 -9.04 2.98 -0.09
CA VAL A 15 -10.41 3.05 0.44
C VAL A 15 -11.31 2.18 -0.42
N SER A 16 -12.09 1.31 0.23
CA SER A 16 -13.03 0.43 -0.46
C SER A 16 -14.46 0.88 -0.21
N ILE A 17 -15.21 1.09 -1.29
CA ILE A 17 -16.59 1.60 -1.27
C ILE A 17 -17.44 0.85 -2.29
N GLY A 18 -18.75 0.83 -2.06
CA GLY A 18 -19.72 0.21 -2.95
C GLY A 18 -20.58 -0.86 -2.26
N SER A 19 -21.19 -1.70 -3.07
CA SER A 19 -22.14 -2.74 -2.64
C SER A 19 -21.60 -4.09 -3.10
N TYR A 20 -20.80 -4.71 -2.26
CA TYR A 20 -20.13 -5.98 -2.50
C TYR A 20 -19.99 -6.76 -1.19
N VAL A 21 -19.72 -8.06 -1.29
CA VAL A 21 -19.58 -8.96 -0.13
C VAL A 21 -18.29 -9.79 -0.20
N HIS A 22 -17.84 -10.27 0.96
CA HIS A 22 -16.74 -11.25 1.05
C HIS A 22 -15.42 -10.84 0.37
N ALA A 23 -15.06 -9.55 0.36
CA ALA A 23 -13.76 -9.15 -0.16
C ALA A 23 -12.65 -9.33 0.88
N TRP A 24 -11.51 -9.81 0.40
CA TRP A 24 -10.29 -10.00 1.18
C TRP A 24 -9.13 -9.27 0.51
N PHE A 25 -8.36 -8.54 1.31
CA PHE A 25 -7.11 -7.94 0.86
C PHE A 25 -5.97 -8.91 1.18
N GLU A 26 -5.37 -9.47 0.14
CA GLU A 26 -4.32 -10.47 0.26
C GLU A 26 -2.95 -9.80 0.27
N VAL A 27 -2.07 -10.22 1.18
CA VAL A 27 -0.68 -9.77 1.26
C VAL A 27 0.25 -10.99 1.26
N PRO A 28 0.45 -11.67 0.11
CA PRO A 28 1.21 -12.91 0.05
C PRO A 28 2.65 -12.80 0.56
N THR A 29 3.29 -11.63 0.47
CA THR A 29 4.64 -11.41 1.03
C THR A 29 4.69 -11.64 2.54
N LEU A 30 3.58 -11.43 3.24
CA LEU A 30 3.46 -11.63 4.68
C LEU A 30 2.69 -12.92 5.02
N GLY A 31 2.27 -13.70 4.02
CA GLY A 31 1.47 -14.91 4.22
C GLY A 31 0.12 -14.66 4.89
N THR A 32 -0.45 -13.46 4.75
CA THR A 32 -1.68 -13.06 5.45
C THR A 32 -2.70 -12.43 4.50
N ALA A 33 -3.94 -12.34 4.96
CA ALA A 33 -5.02 -11.61 4.33
C ALA A 33 -5.90 -10.97 5.41
N CYS A 34 -6.51 -9.82 5.12
CA CYS A 34 -7.45 -9.17 6.01
C CYS A 34 -8.82 -9.00 5.35
N TYR A 35 -9.87 -9.08 6.17
CA TYR A 35 -11.24 -8.83 5.70
C TYR A 35 -11.37 -7.37 5.27
N TYR A 36 -11.89 -7.14 4.08
CA TYR A 36 -11.85 -5.83 3.42
C TYR A 36 -13.25 -5.36 2.95
N PRO A 37 -14.21 -5.18 3.89
CA PRO A 37 -15.60 -4.86 3.59
C PRO A 37 -15.79 -3.43 3.05
N PRO A 38 -16.96 -3.09 2.48
CA PRO A 38 -17.28 -1.72 2.11
C PRO A 38 -17.10 -0.77 3.32
N GLY A 39 -16.53 0.42 3.09
CA GLY A 39 -16.26 1.42 4.12
C GLY A 39 -14.92 1.25 4.83
N SER A 40 -14.11 0.26 4.46
CA SER A 40 -12.79 0.03 5.06
C SER A 40 -11.66 0.77 4.33
N VAL A 41 -10.55 0.96 5.05
CA VAL A 41 -9.30 1.53 4.53
C VAL A 41 -8.16 0.56 4.84
N VAL A 42 -7.32 0.29 3.84
CA VAL A 42 -6.06 -0.44 4.01
C VAL A 42 -4.91 0.50 3.70
N THR A 43 -3.89 0.50 4.57
CA THR A 43 -2.60 1.15 4.31
C THR A 43 -1.55 0.10 4.02
N VAL A 44 -0.91 0.16 2.86
CA VAL A 44 0.05 -0.86 2.43
C VAL A 44 1.32 -0.21 1.88
N SER A 45 2.48 -0.82 2.10
CA SER A 45 3.70 -0.40 1.41
C SER A 45 3.74 -1.09 0.04
N GLY A 46 3.10 -0.49 -0.98
CA GLY A 46 2.91 -1.14 -2.27
C GLY A 46 4.21 -1.51 -2.98
N LEU A 47 5.31 -0.79 -2.70
CA LEU A 47 6.65 -1.11 -3.18
C LEU A 47 7.22 -2.38 -2.54
N LEU A 48 7.08 -2.53 -1.22
CA LEU A 48 7.73 -3.61 -0.47
C LEU A 48 6.95 -4.93 -0.56
N VAL A 49 5.63 -4.88 -0.39
CA VAL A 49 4.81 -6.09 -0.29
C VAL A 49 3.98 -6.35 -1.54
N ARG A 50 3.98 -7.61 -1.99
CA ARG A 50 2.99 -8.07 -2.97
C ARG A 50 1.62 -8.04 -2.30
N HIS A 51 0.66 -7.43 -2.95
CA HIS A 51 -0.70 -7.31 -2.44
C HIS A 51 -1.75 -7.38 -3.56
N GLY A 52 -3.01 -7.56 -3.20
CA GLY A 52 -4.12 -7.60 -4.14
C GLY A 52 -5.46 -7.77 -3.42
N VAL A 53 -6.54 -7.76 -4.18
CA VAL A 53 -7.88 -8.06 -3.68
C VAL A 53 -8.34 -9.35 -4.35
N ALA A 54 -8.77 -10.33 -3.55
CA ALA A 54 -9.36 -11.56 -4.06
C ALA A 54 -10.65 -11.27 -4.85
N PRO A 55 -11.07 -12.18 -5.76
CA PRO A 55 -12.37 -12.06 -6.40
C PRO A 55 -13.51 -11.85 -5.39
N THR A 56 -14.43 -10.94 -5.69
CA THR A 56 -15.56 -10.57 -4.84
C THR A 56 -16.82 -10.41 -5.69
N GLU A 57 -17.98 -10.62 -5.08
CA GLU A 57 -19.27 -10.48 -5.73
C GLU A 57 -19.87 -9.09 -5.46
N GLY A 58 -20.35 -8.44 -6.52
CA GLY A 58 -20.97 -7.11 -6.47
C GLY A 58 -20.09 -5.99 -7.03
N ASN A 59 -20.50 -4.74 -6.77
CA ASN A 59 -19.85 -3.55 -7.30
C ASN A 59 -18.89 -2.97 -6.27
N ARG A 60 -17.59 -3.11 -6.53
CA ARG A 60 -16.52 -2.55 -5.70
C ARG A 60 -15.80 -1.43 -6.41
N LEU A 61 -15.78 -0.26 -5.80
CA LEU A 61 -14.95 0.89 -6.17
C LEU A 61 -13.80 1.02 -5.17
N CYS A 62 -12.59 1.23 -5.68
CA CYS A 62 -11.40 1.48 -4.86
C CYS A 62 -10.88 2.88 -5.16
N VAL A 63 -10.70 3.71 -4.13
CA VAL A 63 -9.97 4.98 -4.24
C VAL A 63 -8.57 4.75 -3.68
N ALA A 64 -7.56 4.97 -4.49
CA ALA A 64 -6.16 4.82 -4.10
C ALA A 64 -5.49 6.19 -4.00
N SER A 65 -4.93 6.50 -2.84
CA SER A 65 -4.04 7.64 -2.62
C SER A 65 -2.63 7.13 -2.38
N TYR A 66 -1.69 7.53 -3.22
CA TYR A 66 -0.33 7.00 -3.23
C TYR A 66 0.65 8.06 -3.71
N MET A 67 1.92 7.88 -3.36
CA MET A 67 2.97 8.87 -3.58
C MET A 67 3.94 8.39 -4.65
N ARG A 68 4.17 9.23 -5.66
CA ARG A 68 5.12 8.96 -6.76
C ARG A 68 6.18 10.03 -6.88
N ASP A 69 7.42 9.58 -7.10
CA ASP A 69 8.58 10.45 -7.28
C ASP A 69 8.45 11.40 -8.46
N ASN A 70 8.05 10.88 -9.62
CA ASN A 70 7.98 11.67 -10.84
C ASN A 70 6.94 12.78 -10.76
N VAL A 71 5.81 12.57 -10.06
CA VAL A 71 4.79 13.60 -9.87
C VAL A 71 5.34 14.72 -8.99
N HIS A 72 5.93 14.40 -7.84
CA HIS A 72 6.52 15.40 -6.94
C HIS A 72 7.64 16.18 -7.64
N GLN A 73 8.50 15.48 -8.40
CA GLN A 73 9.55 16.13 -9.19
C GLN A 73 8.97 17.08 -10.24
N ALA A 74 7.92 16.67 -10.96
CA ALA A 74 7.28 17.49 -11.97
C ALA A 74 6.64 18.76 -11.40
N VAL A 75 6.12 18.72 -10.17
CA VAL A 75 5.50 19.87 -9.50
C VAL A 75 6.42 20.60 -8.52
N GLY A 76 7.71 20.24 -8.47
CA GLY A 76 8.70 20.89 -7.59
C GLY A 76 8.47 20.66 -6.09
N VAL A 77 7.71 19.64 -5.71
CA VAL A 77 7.46 19.30 -4.31
C VAL A 77 8.63 18.51 -3.75
N HIS A 78 9.17 18.97 -2.60
CA HIS A 78 10.26 18.30 -1.92
C HIS A 78 9.89 16.86 -1.54
N ARG A 79 10.89 15.98 -1.56
CA ARG A 79 10.72 14.55 -1.31
C ARG A 79 10.98 14.27 0.16
N SER A 80 10.09 13.52 0.82
CA SER A 80 10.35 13.06 2.18
C SER A 80 11.52 12.07 2.19
N ASP A 81 12.48 12.28 3.10
CA ASP A 81 13.73 11.51 3.22
C ASP A 81 13.90 10.86 4.61
N TRP A 82 12.91 10.96 5.48
CA TRP A 82 12.94 10.49 6.87
C TRP A 82 13.14 8.98 7.06
N VAL A 83 12.94 8.15 6.01
CA VAL A 83 13.47 6.77 5.95
C VAL A 83 14.31 6.61 4.69
N CYS A 84 15.55 6.15 4.86
CA CYS A 84 16.39 5.75 3.74
C CYS A 84 16.37 4.21 3.65
N TYR A 85 16.14 3.64 2.46
CA TYR A 85 16.13 2.18 2.26
C TYR A 85 17.42 1.51 2.78
N HIS A 86 18.56 2.19 2.63
CA HIS A 86 19.85 1.75 3.18
C HIS A 86 19.92 1.73 4.72
N ALA A 87 18.99 2.40 5.41
CA ALA A 87 18.90 2.39 6.88
C ALA A 87 18.02 1.25 7.40
N LEU A 88 17.23 0.57 6.55
CA LEU A 88 16.36 -0.53 6.96
C LEU A 88 17.12 -1.70 7.62
N PRO A 89 18.30 -2.13 7.14
CA PRO A 89 19.07 -3.18 7.81
C PRO A 89 19.50 -2.79 9.23
N ALA A 90 19.85 -1.52 9.47
CA ALA A 90 20.26 -1.03 10.78
C ALA A 90 19.09 -0.96 11.78
N LEU A 91 17.90 -0.58 11.30
CA LEU A 91 16.68 -0.57 12.12
C LEU A 91 16.22 -1.97 12.53
N TRP A 92 16.47 -2.99 11.70
CA TRP A 92 16.15 -4.38 12.04
C TRP A 92 17.18 -5.02 12.98
N ALA A 93 18.44 -4.58 12.93
CA ALA A 93 19.50 -5.07 13.81
C ALA A 93 19.39 -4.54 15.26
N GLY A 94 18.74 -3.39 15.49
CA GLY A 94 18.56 -2.81 16.83
C GLY A 94 17.41 -3.42 17.66
N ASN A 95 16.71 -4.42 17.15
CA ASN A 95 15.58 -5.10 17.80
C ASN A 95 15.88 -6.58 18.13
N GLN A 96 17.16 -6.97 18.26
CA GLN A 96 17.59 -8.26 18.79
C GLN A 96 18.27 -8.13 20.14
#